data_AF-A0A2D5MR88-F1
#
_entry.id   AF-A0A2D5MR88-F1
#
_cell.length_a   1.000
_cell.length_b   1.000
_cell.length_c   1.000
_cell.angle_alpha   90.00
_cell.angle_beta   90.00
_cell.angle_gamma   90.00
#
_symmetry.space_group_name_H-M   'P 1'
#
loop_
_entity.id
_entity.type
_entity.pdbx_description
1 polymer ?
#
loop_
_entity_poly.entity_id
_entity_poly.type
_entity_poly.pdbx_seq_one_letter_code
_entity_poly.pdbx_strand_id
1 'polypeptide(L)'
;MKYDIPAALQHLRPGAQWVLRGDAYSGLEWLDSNGQENDTMWGGKPTEDSCTAKVNELDAAEGMKLLRQERNTKLASVDWEVTAAYSKGVAVDSDLATYMQALRDLPAGSSPSTDSSGELIGSSVTWPAR
;
A
#
# COMPACT_ATOMS: atom_id res chain seq x y z
N MET A 1 3.05 -1.85 6.51
CA MET A 1 2.29 -2.54 7.57
C MET A 1 1.41 -3.60 6.91
N LYS A 2 1.31 -4.79 7.49
CA LYS A 2 0.44 -5.86 6.97
C LYS A 2 -0.99 -5.71 7.50
N TYR A 3 -1.99 -5.91 6.65
CA TYR A 3 -3.40 -5.84 7.04
C TYR A 3 -4.01 -7.23 7.21
N ASP A 4 -5.01 -7.30 8.08
CA ASP A 4 -5.71 -8.52 8.49
C ASP A 4 -7.23 -8.27 8.59
N ILE A 5 -7.98 -9.29 9.03
CA ILE A 5 -9.43 -9.22 9.19
C ILE A 5 -9.84 -8.06 10.12
N PRO A 6 -9.25 -7.88 11.33
CA PRO A 6 -9.47 -6.70 12.16
C PRO A 6 -9.35 -5.37 11.41
N ALA A 7 -8.28 -5.18 10.64
CA ALA A 7 -8.09 -3.95 9.88
C ALA A 7 -9.16 -3.78 8.79
N ALA A 8 -9.52 -4.85 8.08
CA ALA A 8 -10.60 -4.82 7.11
C ALA A 8 -11.94 -4.43 7.74
N LEU A 9 -12.28 -5.01 8.91
CA LEU A 9 -13.51 -4.71 9.64
C LEU A 9 -13.59 -3.24 10.07
N GLN A 10 -12.47 -2.64 10.52
CA GLN A 10 -12.44 -1.22 10.87
C GLN A 10 -12.74 -0.29 9.69
N HIS A 11 -12.40 -0.70 8.46
CA HIS A 11 -12.72 0.06 7.25
C HIS A 11 -14.13 -0.23 6.73
N LEU A 12 -14.57 -1.49 6.76
CA LEU A 12 -15.87 -1.90 6.26
C LEU A 12 -17.02 -1.49 7.19
N ARG A 13 -16.77 -1.52 8.50
CA ARG A 13 -17.77 -1.28 9.56
C ARG A 13 -17.14 -0.44 10.68
N PRO A 14 -16.85 0.85 10.42
CA PRO A 14 -16.29 1.72 11.44
C PRO A 14 -17.19 1.78 12.68
N GLY A 15 -16.62 1.51 13.86
CA GLY A 15 -17.34 1.56 15.14
C GLY A 15 -18.20 0.34 15.49
N ALA A 16 -18.25 -0.69 14.63
CA ALA A 16 -18.96 -1.92 14.96
C ALA A 16 -18.28 -2.72 16.09
N GLN A 17 -19.09 -3.44 16.86
CA GLN A 17 -18.64 -4.28 17.96
C GLN A 17 -18.56 -5.74 17.54
N TRP A 18 -17.40 -6.37 17.75
CA TRP A 18 -17.12 -7.75 17.39
C TRP A 18 -15.96 -8.28 18.24
N VAL A 19 -15.83 -9.62 18.28
CA VAL A 19 -14.71 -10.33 18.87
C VAL A 19 -14.15 -11.28 17.83
N LEU A 20 -12.84 -11.27 17.62
CA LEU A 20 -12.16 -12.25 16.78
C LEU A 20 -11.36 -13.20 17.65
N ARG A 21 -11.70 -14.50 17.60
CA ARG A 21 -10.93 -15.56 18.25
C ARG A 21 -10.00 -16.22 17.23
N GLY A 22 -8.69 -16.03 17.40
CA GLY A 22 -7.70 -16.46 16.41
C GLY A 22 -7.51 -15.42 15.31
N ASP A 23 -7.13 -15.87 14.12
CA ASP A 23 -6.80 -15.04 12.95
C ASP A 23 -7.71 -15.27 11.74
N ALA A 24 -8.49 -16.35 11.76
CA ALA A 24 -9.40 -16.73 10.67
C ALA A 24 -10.80 -16.13 10.85
N TYR A 25 -11.50 -15.88 9.73
CA TYR A 25 -12.86 -15.34 9.72
C TYR A 25 -13.86 -16.23 10.46
N SER A 26 -13.64 -17.55 10.49
CA SER A 26 -14.45 -18.51 11.24
C SER A 26 -14.50 -18.23 12.75
N GLY A 27 -13.51 -17.53 13.30
CA GLY A 27 -13.48 -17.08 14.69
C GLY A 27 -14.16 -15.74 14.96
N LEU A 28 -14.78 -15.12 13.94
CA LEU A 28 -15.44 -13.81 14.07
C LEU A 28 -16.83 -13.93 14.69
N GLU A 29 -16.95 -13.43 15.92
CA GLU A 29 -18.19 -13.22 16.67
C GLU A 29 -18.66 -11.77 16.50
N TRP A 30 -19.89 -11.57 16.02
CA TRP A 30 -20.46 -10.24 15.80
C TRP A 30 -21.34 -9.85 17.00
N LEU A 31 -21.03 -8.72 17.65
CA LEU A 31 -21.71 -8.29 18.88
C LEU A 31 -22.79 -7.22 18.61
N ASP A 32 -22.69 -6.52 17.49
CA ASP A 32 -23.59 -5.42 17.14
C ASP A 32 -24.93 -5.89 16.53
N SER A 33 -25.07 -7.20 16.31
CA SER A 33 -26.35 -7.80 15.92
C SER A 33 -27.18 -8.04 17.18
N ASN A 34 -28.29 -7.33 17.34
CA ASN A 34 -29.35 -7.67 18.31
C ASN A 34 -30.08 -9.00 17.93
N GLY A 35 -29.34 -10.02 17.49
CA GLY A 35 -29.86 -11.25 16.87
C GLY A 35 -30.19 -11.13 15.39
N GLN A 36 -29.98 -9.96 14.76
CA GLN A 36 -30.15 -9.77 13.32
C GLN A 36 -28.81 -9.43 12.66
N GLU A 37 -28.19 -10.43 12.04
CA GLU A 37 -26.85 -10.32 11.45
C GLU A 37 -26.79 -9.35 10.26
N ASN A 38 -27.93 -8.99 9.69
CA ASN A 38 -28.08 -8.20 8.46
C ASN A 38 -28.69 -6.80 8.67
N ASP A 39 -29.09 -6.44 9.90
CA ASP A 39 -29.76 -5.17 10.20
C ASP A 39 -28.97 -4.37 11.24
N THR A 40 -27.88 -3.78 10.79
CA THR A 40 -27.13 -2.77 11.56
C THR A 40 -26.96 -1.52 10.70
N MET A 41 -26.62 -0.40 11.34
CA MET A 41 -26.43 0.93 10.72
C MET A 41 -25.51 0.94 9.48
N TRP A 42 -24.72 -0.13 9.28
CA TRP A 42 -23.73 -0.29 8.21
C TRP A 42 -23.90 -1.57 7.37
N GLY A 43 -25.05 -2.24 7.42
CA GLY A 43 -25.33 -3.42 6.59
C GLY A 43 -24.78 -4.73 7.14
N GLY A 44 -24.81 -4.91 8.47
CA GLY A 44 -24.58 -6.21 9.12
C GLY A 44 -23.14 -6.70 9.15
N LYS A 45 -22.97 -7.96 9.57
CA LYS A 45 -21.69 -8.68 9.60
C LYS A 45 -21.12 -8.79 8.16
N PRO A 46 -19.93 -8.26 7.85
CA PRO A 46 -19.31 -8.38 6.53
C PRO A 46 -18.99 -9.83 6.20
N THR A 47 -19.08 -10.25 4.92
CA THR A 47 -18.68 -11.59 4.51
C THR A 47 -17.16 -11.78 4.54
N GLU A 48 -16.71 -13.05 4.59
CA GLU A 48 -15.28 -13.39 4.49
C GLU A 48 -14.66 -12.86 3.20
N ASP A 49 -15.36 -13.00 2.07
CA ASP A 49 -14.93 -12.48 0.77
C ASP A 49 -14.77 -10.96 0.81
N SER A 50 -15.68 -10.24 1.46
CA SER A 50 -15.59 -8.79 1.61
C SER A 50 -14.38 -8.38 2.45
N CYS A 51 -14.13 -9.12 3.54
CA CYS A 51 -12.95 -8.88 4.38
C CYS A 51 -11.66 -9.14 3.60
N THR A 52 -11.58 -10.26 2.89
CA THR A 52 -10.42 -10.65 2.08
C THR A 52 -10.17 -9.64 0.96
N ALA A 53 -11.22 -9.22 0.25
CA ALA A 53 -11.11 -8.19 -0.78
C ALA A 53 -10.58 -6.87 -0.20
N LYS A 54 -11.04 -6.49 1.00
CA LYS A 54 -10.58 -5.27 1.67
C LYS A 54 -9.13 -5.36 2.14
N VAL A 55 -8.70 -6.51 2.68
CA VAL A 55 -7.28 -6.74 3.00
C VAL A 55 -6.41 -6.57 1.77
N ASN A 56 -6.78 -7.19 0.64
CA ASN A 56 -6.04 -7.07 -0.61
C ASN A 56 -5.99 -5.62 -1.13
N GLU A 57 -7.09 -4.86 -1.01
CA GLU A 57 -7.14 -3.44 -1.36
C GLU A 57 -6.15 -2.62 -0.51
N LEU A 58 -6.14 -2.84 0.81
CA LEU A 58 -5.26 -2.14 1.74
C LEU A 58 -3.78 -2.49 1.52
N ASP A 59 -3.47 -3.77 1.28
CA ASP A 59 -2.12 -4.22 0.98
C ASP A 59 -1.61 -3.61 -0.34
N ALA A 60 -2.45 -3.55 -1.38
CA ALA A 60 -2.09 -2.92 -2.65
C ALA A 60 -1.85 -1.40 -2.48
N ALA A 61 -2.66 -0.73 -1.67
CA ALA A 61 -2.48 0.69 -1.35
C ALA A 61 -1.18 0.96 -0.59
N GLU A 62 -0.82 0.09 0.37
CA GLU A 62 0.45 0.18 1.10
C GLU A 62 1.65 -0.11 0.20
N GLY A 63 1.58 -1.13 -0.67
CA GLY A 63 2.61 -1.39 -1.68
C GLY A 63 2.88 -0.15 -2.53
N MET A 64 1.81 0.54 -2.97
CA MET A 64 1.93 1.77 -3.74
C MET A 64 2.51 2.94 -2.94
N LYS A 65 2.23 3.03 -1.64
CA LYS A 65 2.84 4.02 -0.75
C LYS A 65 4.34 3.76 -0.57
N LEU A 66 4.74 2.51 -0.30
CA LEU A 66 6.15 2.12 -0.14
C LEU A 66 6.94 2.35 -1.43
N LEU A 67 6.35 2.05 -2.59
CA LEU A 67 6.92 2.37 -3.89
C LEU A 67 7.28 3.86 -4.03
N ARG A 68 6.36 4.75 -3.66
CA ARG A 68 6.59 6.20 -3.72
C ARG A 68 7.67 6.66 -2.75
N GLN A 69 7.76 6.05 -1.58
CA GLN A 69 8.82 6.34 -0.60
C GLN A 69 10.19 5.95 -1.16
N GLU A 70 10.35 4.73 -1.65
CA GLU A 70 11.61 4.25 -2.21
C GLU A 70 12.02 5.06 -3.45
N ARG A 71 11.06 5.38 -4.33
CA ARG A 71 11.27 6.29 -5.47
C ARG A 71 11.80 7.65 -5.01
N ASN A 72 11.20 8.24 -3.98
CA ASN A 72 11.63 9.54 -3.46
C ASN A 72 13.05 9.47 -2.88
N THR A 73 13.39 8.38 -2.17
CA THR A 73 14.75 8.13 -1.68
C THR A 73 15.75 8.06 -2.82
N LYS A 74 15.45 7.31 -3.89
CA LYS A 74 16.32 7.22 -5.07
C LYS A 74 16.49 8.56 -5.78
N LEU A 75 15.41 9.33 -5.96
CA LEU A 75 15.49 10.69 -6.52
C LEU A 75 16.36 11.61 -5.66
N ALA A 76 16.17 11.61 -4.35
CA ALA A 76 16.96 12.44 -3.44
C ALA A 76 18.45 12.06 -3.47
N SER A 77 18.79 10.78 -3.66
CA SER A 77 20.18 10.32 -3.71
C SER A 77 20.99 10.88 -4.88
N VAL A 78 20.32 11.31 -5.96
CA VAL A 78 20.96 11.83 -7.18
C VAL A 78 20.69 13.33 -7.41
N ASP A 79 19.83 13.95 -6.60
CA ASP A 79 19.43 15.36 -6.76
C ASP A 79 20.60 16.35 -6.64
N TRP A 80 21.62 16.00 -5.84
CA TRP A 80 22.82 16.82 -5.70
C TRP A 80 23.59 16.98 -7.02
N GLU A 81 23.52 16.01 -7.93
CA GLU A 81 24.21 16.07 -9.22
C GLU A 81 23.58 17.09 -10.16
N VAL A 82 22.25 17.18 -10.12
CA VAL A 82 21.49 18.23 -10.81
C VAL A 82 21.90 19.60 -10.29
N THR A 83 21.94 19.76 -8.97
CA THR A 83 22.39 21.01 -8.32
C THR A 83 23.83 21.36 -8.70
N ALA A 84 24.72 20.36 -8.77
CA ALA A 84 26.11 20.55 -9.16
C ALA A 84 26.25 20.99 -10.63
N ALA A 85 25.46 20.43 -11.55
CA ALA A 85 25.45 20.84 -12.95
C ALA A 85 25.01 22.31 -13.11
N TYR A 86 23.89 22.69 -12.47
CA TYR A 86 23.41 24.07 -12.48
C TYR A 86 24.43 25.04 -11.90
N SER A 87 25.07 24.70 -10.77
CA SER A 87 26.07 25.55 -10.13
C SER A 87 27.32 25.78 -10.98
N LYS A 88 27.66 24.81 -11.85
CA LYS A 88 28.76 24.92 -12.81
C LYS A 88 28.36 25.59 -14.13
N GLY A 89 27.07 25.89 -14.32
CA GLY A 89 26.55 26.42 -15.58
C GLY A 89 26.61 25.43 -16.74
N VAL A 90 26.63 24.12 -16.45
CA VAL A 90 26.65 23.06 -17.46
C VAL A 90 25.28 22.37 -17.57
N ALA A 91 25.03 21.70 -18.67
CA ALA A 91 23.83 20.88 -18.83
C ALA A 91 23.84 19.71 -17.84
N VAL A 92 22.65 19.33 -17.36
CA VAL A 92 22.46 18.08 -16.61
C VAL A 92 22.75 16.90 -17.53
N ASP A 93 23.46 15.90 -17.01
CA ASP A 93 23.75 14.66 -17.72
C ASP A 93 22.46 14.01 -18.26
N SER A 94 22.48 13.57 -19.53
CA SER A 94 21.29 13.04 -20.20
C SER A 94 20.83 11.70 -19.60
N ASP A 95 21.77 10.88 -19.14
CA ASP A 95 21.48 9.57 -18.56
C ASP A 95 20.87 9.76 -17.18
N LEU A 96 21.39 10.71 -16.39
CA LEU A 96 20.79 11.14 -15.13
C LEU A 96 19.35 11.67 -15.33
N ALA A 97 19.15 12.56 -16.30
CA ALA A 97 17.83 13.11 -16.60
C ALA A 97 16.83 11.99 -16.97
N THR A 98 17.26 11.06 -17.82
CA THR A 98 16.46 9.90 -18.25
C THR A 98 16.13 8.99 -17.07
N TYR A 99 17.12 8.68 -16.23
CA TYR A 99 16.94 7.87 -15.02
C TYR A 99 15.93 8.50 -14.05
N MET A 100 16.08 9.78 -13.72
CA MET A 100 15.17 10.48 -12.82
C MET A 100 13.75 10.56 -13.40
N GLN A 101 13.61 10.69 -14.71
CA GLN A 101 12.31 10.67 -15.38
C GLN A 101 11.66 9.28 -15.26
N ALA A 102 12.41 8.21 -15.57
CA ALA A 102 11.92 6.84 -15.43
C ALA A 102 11.47 6.52 -13.99
N LEU A 103 12.18 7.02 -12.97
CA LEU A 103 11.76 6.91 -11.58
C LEU A 103 10.42 7.62 -11.31
N ARG A 104 10.21 8.82 -11.86
CA ARG A 104 8.96 9.58 -11.68
C ARG A 104 7.77 8.91 -12.35
N ASP A 105 8.02 8.23 -13.47
CA ASP A 105 6.99 7.54 -14.26
C ASP A 105 6.61 6.19 -13.66
N LEU A 106 7.50 5.56 -12.87
CA LEU A 106 7.32 4.23 -12.30
C LEU A 106 5.98 3.97 -11.56
N PRO A 107 5.37 4.90 -10.80
CA PRO A 107 4.05 4.67 -10.20
C PRO A 107 2.95 4.43 -11.22
N ALA A 108 3.09 4.95 -12.45
CA ALA A 108 2.18 4.66 -13.54
C ALA A 108 2.55 3.29 -14.15
N GLY A 109 1.67 2.31 -13.99
CA GLY A 109 1.86 0.97 -14.56
C GLY A 109 2.59 -0.03 -13.66
N SER A 110 2.99 0.35 -12.44
CA SER A 110 3.49 -0.60 -11.44
C SER A 110 2.36 -1.15 -10.57
N SER A 111 2.45 -2.45 -10.26
CA SER A 111 1.58 -3.15 -9.29
C SER A 111 2.45 -3.72 -8.16
N PRO A 112 3.02 -2.87 -7.29
CA PRO A 112 3.90 -3.31 -6.21
C PRO A 112 3.17 -4.22 -5.22
N SER A 113 3.87 -5.24 -4.74
CA SER A 113 3.36 -6.19 -3.74
C SER A 113 4.14 -6.08 -2.44
N THR A 114 3.47 -6.39 -1.33
CA THR A 114 4.09 -6.47 0.00
C THR A 114 4.25 -7.92 0.45
N ASP A 115 5.25 -8.17 1.30
CA ASP A 115 5.48 -9.46 1.92
C ASP A 115 4.65 -9.66 3.20
N SER A 116 4.89 -10.74 3.94
CA SER A 116 4.22 -11.03 5.21
C SER A 116 4.50 -9.99 6.31
N SER A 117 5.62 -9.27 6.21
CA SER A 117 5.99 -8.20 7.14
C SER A 117 5.37 -6.85 6.75
N GLY A 118 4.72 -6.78 5.59
CA GLY A 118 4.19 -5.55 5.02
C GLY A 118 5.29 -4.64 4.46
N GLU A 119 6.41 -5.22 4.04
CA GLU A 119 7.50 -4.56 3.34
C GLU A 119 7.39 -4.76 1.83
N LEU A 120 7.97 -3.85 1.04
CA LEU A 120 7.91 -3.92 -0.41
C LEU A 120 8.76 -5.08 -0.92
N ILE A 121 8.16 -5.98 -1.71
CA ILE A 121 8.90 -7.05 -2.37
C ILE A 121 9.74 -6.44 -3.48
N GLY A 122 11.06 -6.45 -3.33
CA GLY A 122 11.97 -5.81 -4.29
C GLY A 122 11.83 -6.32 -5.73
N SER A 123 11.47 -7.60 -5.92
CA SER A 123 11.22 -8.20 -7.24
C SER A 123 9.84 -7.87 -7.84
N SER A 124 8.93 -7.27 -7.07
CA SER A 124 7.61 -6.83 -7.58
C SER A 124 7.67 -5.52 -8.37
N VAL A 125 8.83 -4.85 -8.37
CA VAL A 125 9.04 -3.56 -9.01
C VAL A 125 10.28 -3.63 -9.90
N THR A 126 10.12 -3.28 -11.17
CA THR A 126 11.23 -3.12 -12.10
C THR A 126 11.79 -1.71 -12.00
N TRP A 127 12.88 -1.55 -11.26
CA TRP A 127 13.54 -0.25 -11.12
C TRP A 127 14.37 0.09 -12.37
N PRO A 128 14.39 1.36 -12.82
CA PRO A 128 15.27 1.77 -13.90
C PRO A 128 16.73 1.58 -13.48
N ALA A 129 17.55 1.12 -14.42
CA ALA A 129 18.99 1.09 -14.25
C ALA A 129 19.55 2.50 -14.39
N ARG A 130 20.63 2.74 -13.66
CA ARG A 130 21.47 3.92 -13.82
C ARG A 130 22.71 3.54 -14.60
#